data_AF-A0A9X2L0R4-F1
#
_entry.id   AF-A0A9X2L0R4-F1
#
_cell.length_a   1.000
_cell.length_b   1.000
_cell.length_c   1.000
_cell.angle_alpha   90.00
_cell.angle_beta   90.00
_cell.angle_gamma   90.00
#
_symmetry.space_group_name_H-M   'P 1'
#
loop_
_entity.id
_entity.type
_entity.pdbx_description
1 polymer ?
#
loop_
_entity_poly.entity_id
_entity_poly.type
_entity_poly.pdbx_seq_one_letter_code
_entity_poly.pdbx_strand_id
1 'polypeptide(L)'
;MKRLFFIPILLLTFSLVAQAQSKVTFNVNLTPMLKDSTFVPGRDYVQVTGSLSPISTRPVRLYDTNPVDSVYTAEVRFSSRYSNSELEYNFEIVHPEGKKKTEQLPRKVRLTNRELELPPLYFNAFAW
;
A
#
# COMPACT_ATOMS: atom_id res chain seq x y z
N MET A 1 55.19 20.14 -40.17
CA MET A 1 54.72 20.42 -38.80
C MET A 1 53.22 20.12 -38.74
N LYS A 2 52.81 18.96 -38.21
CA LYS A 2 51.38 18.55 -38.14
C LYS A 2 50.79 19.06 -36.82
N ARG A 3 49.80 19.95 -36.88
CA ARG A 3 49.08 20.47 -35.70
C ARG A 3 47.92 19.51 -35.38
N LEU A 4 48.01 18.80 -34.26
CA LEU A 4 46.88 18.03 -33.72
C LEU A 4 45.89 19.01 -33.07
N PHE A 5 44.67 19.07 -33.60
CA PHE A 5 43.54 19.71 -32.94
C PHE A 5 42.97 18.75 -31.89
N PHE A 6 43.05 19.14 -30.62
CA PHE A 6 42.34 18.46 -29.52
C PHE A 6 40.91 19.01 -29.46
N ILE A 7 39.92 18.17 -29.77
CA ILE A 7 38.50 18.44 -29.52
C ILE A 7 38.17 17.89 -28.13
N PRO A 8 37.75 18.70 -27.15
CA PRO A 8 37.30 18.18 -25.87
C PRO A 8 35.92 17.54 -26.07
N ILE A 9 35.84 16.22 -25.89
CA ILE A 9 34.57 15.49 -25.81
C ILE A 9 33.92 15.85 -24.47
N LEU A 10 32.88 16.68 -24.52
CA LEU A 10 32.02 16.98 -23.38
C LEU A 10 31.16 15.75 -23.08
N LEU A 11 31.62 14.89 -22.16
CA LEU A 11 30.86 13.76 -21.63
C LEU A 11 29.69 14.30 -20.78
N LEU A 12 28.51 14.41 -21.39
CA LEU A 12 27.27 14.74 -20.71
C LEU A 12 26.77 13.48 -19.97
N THR A 13 27.12 13.35 -18.69
CA THR A 13 26.61 12.26 -17.84
C THR A 13 25.18 12.56 -17.41
N PHE A 14 24.20 12.08 -18.19
CA PHE A 14 22.80 12.04 -17.76
C PHE A 14 22.67 11.06 -16.59
N SER A 15 22.66 11.59 -15.37
CA SER A 15 22.35 10.81 -14.18
C SER A 15 20.86 10.54 -14.16
N LEU A 16 20.45 9.32 -14.52
CA LEU A 16 19.07 8.86 -14.35
C LEU A 16 18.78 8.77 -12.84
N VAL A 17 18.17 9.81 -12.28
CA VAL A 17 17.67 9.78 -10.92
C VAL A 17 16.46 8.85 -10.89
N ALA A 18 16.67 7.61 -10.44
CA ALA A 18 15.56 6.72 -10.13
C ALA A 18 14.73 7.34 -9.00
N GLN A 19 13.51 7.79 -9.32
CA GLN A 19 12.61 8.31 -8.28
C GLN A 19 12.15 7.15 -7.39
N ALA A 20 12.63 7.13 -6.15
CA ALA A 20 12.21 6.15 -5.15
C ALA A 20 10.70 6.26 -4.89
N GLN A 21 9.97 5.18 -5.16
CA GLN A 21 8.54 5.05 -4.85
C GLN A 21 8.36 4.65 -3.38
N SER A 22 7.23 5.02 -2.78
CA SER A 22 6.89 4.49 -1.44
C SER A 22 6.26 3.11 -1.61
N LYS A 23 6.80 2.07 -0.98
CA LYS A 23 6.18 0.73 -0.92
C LYS A 23 5.52 0.56 0.44
N VAL A 24 4.21 0.45 0.48
CA VAL A 24 3.46 0.26 1.73
C VAL A 24 2.92 -1.16 1.79
N THR A 25 3.29 -1.88 2.85
CA THR A 25 2.72 -3.19 3.19
C THR A 25 1.57 -2.96 4.16
N PHE A 26 0.34 -3.11 3.65
CA PHE A 26 -0.89 -3.01 4.43
C PHE A 26 -1.18 -4.35 5.09
N ASN A 27 -1.39 -4.32 6.39
CA ASN A 27 -1.76 -5.48 7.18
C ASN A 27 -3.04 -5.19 7.97
N VAL A 28 -3.96 -6.16 8.01
CA VAL A 28 -5.14 -6.10 8.86
C VAL A 28 -5.38 -7.45 9.51
N ASN A 29 -5.59 -7.44 10.82
CA ASN A 29 -5.90 -8.64 11.57
C ASN A 29 -7.41 -8.85 11.66
N LEU A 30 -7.89 -9.98 11.13
CA LEU A 30 -9.32 -10.34 11.09
C LEU A 30 -9.72 -11.33 12.18
N THR A 31 -8.89 -11.58 13.19
CA THR A 31 -9.17 -12.53 14.29
C THR A 31 -10.59 -12.36 14.88
N PRO A 32 -11.06 -11.15 15.23
CA PRO A 32 -12.41 -11.01 15.79
C PRO A 32 -13.51 -11.37 14.77
N MET A 33 -13.32 -11.01 13.50
CA MET A 33 -14.27 -11.21 12.40
C MET A 33 -14.37 -12.67 11.97
N LEU A 34 -13.28 -13.44 12.14
CA LEU A 34 -13.27 -14.89 11.98
C LEU A 34 -13.99 -15.58 13.14
N LYS A 35 -13.77 -15.11 14.39
CA LYS A 35 -14.41 -15.68 15.58
C LYS A 35 -15.92 -15.49 15.60
N ASP A 36 -16.41 -14.34 15.15
CA ASP A 36 -17.85 -14.04 15.09
C ASP A 36 -18.53 -14.43 13.77
N SER A 37 -17.77 -15.03 12.83
CA SER A 37 -18.22 -15.44 11.48
C SER A 37 -18.75 -14.29 10.61
N THR A 38 -18.45 -13.03 10.94
CA THR A 38 -18.76 -11.89 10.07
C THR A 38 -17.82 -11.81 8.85
N PHE A 39 -16.71 -12.54 8.88
CA PHE A 39 -15.85 -12.80 7.73
C PHE A 39 -15.61 -14.31 7.59
N VAL A 40 -15.88 -14.86 6.41
CA VAL A 40 -15.69 -16.28 6.10
C VAL A 40 -14.70 -16.43 4.94
N PRO A 41 -13.49 -16.97 5.18
CA PRO A 41 -12.50 -17.22 4.13
C PRO A 41 -13.07 -18.08 3.00
N GLY A 42 -12.70 -17.75 1.75
CA GLY A 42 -13.20 -18.44 0.56
C GLY A 42 -14.58 -17.98 0.07
N ARG A 43 -15.39 -17.37 0.94
CA ARG A 43 -16.65 -16.68 0.57
C ARG A 43 -16.44 -15.18 0.44
N ASP A 44 -15.87 -14.60 1.48
CA ASP A 44 -15.63 -13.16 1.60
C ASP A 44 -14.18 -12.84 1.24
N TYR A 45 -13.89 -11.56 0.98
CA TYR A 45 -12.52 -11.08 0.85
C TYR A 45 -12.35 -9.70 1.48
N VAL A 46 -11.12 -9.35 1.81
CA VAL A 46 -10.76 -8.03 2.32
C VAL A 46 -9.97 -7.25 1.27
N GLN A 47 -10.18 -5.95 1.21
CA GLN A 47 -9.43 -5.04 0.35
C GLN A 47 -9.07 -3.75 1.10
N VAL A 48 -8.06 -3.05 0.61
CA VAL A 48 -7.69 -1.70 1.05
C VAL A 48 -8.12 -0.69 0.00
N THR A 49 -8.71 0.41 0.46
CA THR A 49 -9.07 1.60 -0.32
C THR A 49 -8.48 2.84 0.36
N GLY A 50 -8.31 3.95 -0.36
CA GLY A 50 -7.78 5.17 0.26
C GLY A 50 -7.89 6.43 -0.58
N SER A 51 -7.31 7.52 -0.08
CA SER A 51 -7.41 8.85 -0.68
C SER A 51 -6.46 9.08 -1.86
N LEU A 52 -5.39 8.29 -1.99
CA LEU A 52 -4.37 8.46 -3.03
C LEU A 52 -4.31 7.26 -3.99
N SER A 53 -3.97 7.54 -5.24
CA SER A 53 -3.73 6.51 -6.26
C SER A 53 -2.50 5.66 -5.89
N PRO A 54 -2.51 4.33 -6.11
CA PRO A 54 -3.48 3.59 -6.93
C PRO A 54 -4.77 3.18 -6.22
N ILE A 55 -4.79 3.13 -4.88
CA ILE A 55 -5.90 2.54 -4.12
C ILE A 55 -7.17 3.40 -4.09
N SER A 56 -7.08 4.69 -4.39
CA SER A 56 -8.26 5.56 -4.58
C SER A 56 -9.04 5.27 -5.85
N THR A 57 -8.38 4.71 -6.87
CA THR A 57 -9.01 4.39 -8.16
C THR A 57 -9.46 2.94 -8.20
N ARG A 58 -8.65 2.04 -7.62
CA ARG A 58 -8.93 0.61 -7.60
C ARG A 58 -8.50 0.05 -6.24
N PRO A 59 -9.47 -0.38 -5.41
CA PRO A 59 -9.14 -1.09 -4.17
C PRO A 59 -8.26 -2.32 -4.45
N VAL A 60 -7.35 -2.61 -3.54
CA VAL A 60 -6.41 -3.73 -3.66
C VAL A 60 -6.82 -4.82 -2.68
N ARG A 61 -7.04 -6.04 -3.17
CA ARG A 61 -7.35 -7.19 -2.33
C ARG A 61 -6.15 -7.59 -1.48
N LEU A 62 -6.40 -7.92 -0.21
CA LEU A 62 -5.41 -8.49 0.69
C LEU A 62 -5.55 -10.01 0.73
N TYR A 63 -4.45 -10.70 0.99
CA TYR A 63 -4.38 -12.14 1.07
C TYR A 63 -3.74 -12.57 2.39
N ASP A 64 -4.23 -13.68 2.93
CA ASP A 64 -3.62 -14.35 4.06
C ASP A 64 -2.40 -15.13 3.56
N THR A 65 -1.21 -14.69 3.94
CA THR A 65 0.07 -15.35 3.61
C THR A 65 0.50 -16.36 4.67
N ASN A 66 -0.14 -16.35 5.84
CA ASN A 66 0.14 -17.22 6.97
C ASN A 66 -1.16 -17.51 7.76
N PRO A 67 -1.87 -18.61 7.46
CA PRO A 67 -3.23 -18.83 7.96
C PRO A 67 -3.38 -18.98 9.47
N VAL A 68 -2.28 -18.99 10.22
CA VAL A 68 -2.28 -19.12 11.67
C VAL A 68 -2.54 -17.78 12.38
N ASP A 69 -2.16 -16.65 11.77
CA ASP A 69 -2.18 -15.34 12.45
C ASP A 69 -3.43 -14.48 12.14
N SER A 70 -4.26 -14.92 11.19
CA SER A 70 -5.45 -14.20 10.72
C SER A 70 -5.12 -12.81 10.16
N VAL A 71 -3.89 -12.58 9.71
CA VAL A 71 -3.43 -11.34 9.12
C VAL A 71 -3.51 -11.43 7.60
N TYR A 72 -4.22 -10.47 7.03
CA TYR A 72 -4.32 -10.30 5.59
C TYR A 72 -3.38 -9.18 5.17
N THR A 73 -2.63 -9.37 4.09
CA THR A 73 -1.57 -8.49 3.62
C THR A 73 -1.72 -8.09 2.17
N ALA A 74 -1.37 -6.85 1.83
CA ALA A 74 -1.14 -6.40 0.46
C ALA A 74 0.01 -5.39 0.39
N GLU A 75 0.84 -5.50 -0.65
CA GLU A 75 1.84 -4.48 -0.97
C GLU A 75 1.32 -3.53 -2.05
N VAL A 76 1.50 -2.23 -1.83
CA VAL A 76 1.13 -1.19 -2.79
C VAL A 76 2.30 -0.21 -2.97
N ARG A 77 2.60 0.11 -4.23
CA ARG A 77 3.57 1.15 -4.57
C ARG A 77 2.85 2.46 -4.90
N PHE A 78 3.24 3.51 -4.20
CA PHE A 78 2.79 4.88 -4.45
C PHE A 78 3.87 5.64 -5.22
N SER A 79 3.42 6.48 -6.16
CA SER A 79 4.30 7.40 -6.88
C SER A 79 5.05 8.30 -5.90
N SER A 80 6.32 8.54 -6.18
CA SER A 80 7.20 9.53 -5.52
C SER A 80 6.58 10.93 -5.38
N ARG A 81 5.62 11.29 -6.25
CA ARG A 81 4.88 12.56 -6.17
C ARG A 81 4.07 12.73 -4.88
N TYR A 82 3.74 11.62 -4.21
CA TYR A 82 3.02 11.61 -2.95
C TYR A 82 3.96 11.59 -1.74
N SER A 83 5.27 11.78 -1.93
CA SER A 83 6.20 11.90 -0.82
C SER A 83 5.75 12.98 0.16
N ASN A 84 5.80 12.66 1.45
CA ASN A 84 5.35 13.51 2.56
C ASN A 84 3.85 13.83 2.57
N SER A 85 3.06 13.29 1.63
CA SER A 85 1.61 13.36 1.70
C SER A 85 1.07 12.41 2.78
N GLU A 86 -0.05 12.78 3.39
CA GLU A 86 -0.83 11.91 4.25
C GLU A 86 -1.77 11.06 3.38
N LEU A 87 -1.67 9.74 3.53
CA LEU A 87 -2.61 8.78 2.98
C LEU A 87 -3.68 8.49 4.05
N GLU A 88 -4.93 8.72 3.71
CA GLU A 88 -6.09 8.20 4.45
C GLU A 88 -6.54 6.91 3.78
N TYR A 89 -6.79 5.85 4.55
CA TYR A 89 -7.15 4.54 4.02
C TYR A 89 -8.08 3.76 4.96
N ASN A 90 -8.83 2.83 4.39
CA ASN A 90 -9.68 1.90 5.12
C ASN A 90 -9.51 0.48 4.58
N PHE A 91 -9.76 -0.48 5.46
CA PHE A 91 -10.08 -1.84 5.05
C PHE A 91 -11.58 -1.99 4.78
N GLU A 92 -11.92 -2.77 3.78
CA GLU A 92 -13.30 -3.17 3.45
C GLU A 92 -13.37 -4.69 3.38
N ILE A 93 -14.31 -5.28 4.12
CA ILE A 93 -14.74 -6.67 3.91
C ILE A 93 -15.83 -6.64 2.84
N VAL A 94 -15.69 -7.49 1.82
CA VAL A 94 -16.62 -7.59 0.69
C VAL A 94 -17.24 -8.97 0.65
N HIS A 95 -18.57 -9.01 0.61
CA HIS A 95 -19.38 -10.22 0.52
C HIS A 95 -19.77 -10.55 -0.93
N PRO A 96 -20.16 -11.80 -1.24
CA PRO A 96 -20.52 -12.23 -2.60
C PRO A 96 -21.59 -11.37 -3.29
N GLU A 97 -22.55 -10.83 -2.53
CA GLU A 97 -23.61 -9.97 -3.04
C GLU A 97 -23.17 -8.51 -3.31
N GLY A 98 -21.88 -8.21 -3.16
CA GLY A 98 -21.32 -6.86 -3.33
C GLY A 98 -21.54 -5.93 -2.13
N LYS A 99 -22.17 -6.41 -1.04
CA LYS A 99 -22.22 -5.68 0.22
C LYS A 99 -20.83 -5.53 0.79
N LYS A 100 -20.56 -4.34 1.34
CA LYS A 100 -19.28 -4.00 1.96
C LYS A 100 -19.46 -3.60 3.40
N LYS A 101 -18.57 -4.08 4.26
CA LYS A 101 -18.35 -3.57 5.62
C LYS A 101 -17.04 -2.81 5.60
N THR A 102 -17.13 -1.48 5.58
CA THR A 102 -15.97 -0.58 5.66
C THR A 102 -15.65 -0.29 7.12
N GLU A 103 -14.37 -0.09 7.43
CA GLU A 103 -13.99 0.40 8.76
C GLU A 103 -14.66 1.74 9.08
N GLN A 104 -15.01 1.97 10.35
CA GLN A 104 -15.78 3.15 10.77
C GLN A 104 -14.98 4.45 10.67
N LEU A 105 -13.69 4.40 10.96
CA LEU A 105 -12.79 5.56 10.88
C LEU A 105 -11.64 5.25 9.92
N PRO A 106 -11.22 6.21 9.08
CA PRO A 106 -10.04 6.07 8.24
C PRO A 106 -8.79 6.02 9.09
N ARG A 107 -7.86 5.15 8.70
CA ARG A 107 -6.49 5.11 9.20
C ARG A 107 -5.64 6.11 8.41
N LYS A 108 -4.56 6.58 9.02
CA LYS A 108 -3.67 7.59 8.44
C LYS A 108 -2.23 7.14 8.44
N VAL A 109 -1.49 7.47 7.40
CA VAL A 109 -0.04 7.25 7.33
C VAL A 109 0.63 8.28 6.45
N ARG A 110 1.83 8.74 6.83
CA ARG A 110 2.65 9.62 6.00
C ARG A 110 3.55 8.78 5.08
N LEU A 111 3.51 9.07 3.78
CA LEU A 111 4.36 8.41 2.79
C LEU A 111 5.76 9.04 2.77
N THR A 112 6.84 8.23 2.71
CA THR A 112 8.22 8.72 2.91
C THR A 112 9.23 8.28 1.84
N ASN A 113 8.81 7.98 0.60
CA ASN A 113 9.67 7.48 -0.50
C ASN A 113 10.55 6.29 -0.10
N ARG A 114 10.05 5.48 0.83
CA ARG A 114 10.71 4.32 1.43
C ARG A 114 9.70 3.19 1.53
N GLU A 115 10.20 2.02 1.89
CA GLU A 115 9.36 0.92 2.29
C GLU A 115 8.81 1.18 3.70
N LEU A 116 7.54 0.87 3.90
CA LEU A 116 6.83 1.03 5.16
C LEU A 116 5.91 -0.16 5.37
N GLU A 117 6.09 -0.85 6.49
CA GLU A 117 5.21 -1.93 6.92
C GLU A 117 4.29 -1.42 8.03
N LEU A 118 2.98 -1.56 7.82
CA LEU A 118 1.97 -1.11 8.78
C LEU A 118 1.66 -2.22 9.78
N PRO A 119 1.46 -1.89 11.08
CA PRO A 119 1.15 -2.90 12.08
C PRO A 119 -0.20 -3.58 11.78
N PRO A 120 -0.34 -4.89 12.05
CA PRO A 120 -1.56 -5.66 11.79
C PRO A 120 -2.61 -5.41 12.87
N LEU A 121 -3.11 -4.18 12.98
CA LEU A 121 -4.19 -3.85 13.93
C LEU A 121 -5.47 -4.57 13.54
N TYR A 122 -6.32 -4.91 14.53
CA TYR A 122 -7.62 -5.51 14.23
C TYR A 122 -8.45 -4.60 13.33
N PHE A 123 -9.29 -5.18 12.48
CA PHE A 123 -10.25 -4.40 11.71
C PHE A 123 -11.19 -3.65 12.68
N ASN A 124 -11.40 -2.35 12.45
CA ASN A 124 -12.05 -1.42 13.39
C ASN A 124 -11.34 -1.22 14.74
N ALA A 125 -10.06 -1.61 14.88
CA ALA A 125 -9.29 -1.18 16.05
C ALA A 125 -8.96 0.30 15.93
N PHE A 126 -9.33 1.06 16.97
CA PHE A 126 -8.84 2.41 17.15
C PHE A 126 -7.35 2.32 17.56
N ALA A 127 -6.46 2.78 16.68
CA ALA A 127 -5.09 3.09 17.06
C ALA A 127 -5.16 4.31 18.00
N TRP A 128 -4.97 4.08 19.29
CA TRP A 128 -4.80 5.12 20.31
C TRP A 128 -3.33 5.54 20.39
#